data_AF-A0A925MYD4-F1
#
_entry.id   AF-A0A925MYD4-F1
#
_cell.length_a   1.000
_cell.length_b   1.000
_cell.length_c   1.000
_cell.angle_alpha   90.00
_cell.angle_beta   90.00
_cell.angle_gamma   90.00
#
_symmetry.space_group_name_H-M   'P 1'
#
loop_
_entity.id
_entity.type
_entity.pdbx_description
1 polymer ?
#
loop_
_entity_poly.entity_id
_entity_poly.type
_entity_poly.pdbx_seq_one_letter_code
_entity_poly.pdbx_strand_id
1 'polypeptide(L)' 'MPEVDRAIWATQSTLQVYLLRVEGDAKDDICPLVERYPALASSRVQLTPPPESGAPVRFLQCRTY' A
#
# COMPACT_ATOMS: atom_id res chain seq x y z
N MET A 1 8.02 3.85 -12.49
CA MET A 1 6.55 3.75 -12.35
C MET A 1 6.07 2.77 -13.40
N PRO A 2 5.76 1.50 -13.07
CA PRO A 2 4.71 1.17 -12.09
C PRO A 2 4.94 -0.15 -11.30
N GLU A 3 4.66 -0.17 -10.00
CA GLU A 3 4.60 -1.43 -9.22
C GLU A 3 3.25 -1.63 -8.51
N VAL A 4 2.32 -0.70 -8.69
CA VAL A 4 0.95 -0.76 -8.18
C VAL A 4 0.00 -1.07 -9.33
N ASP A 5 -0.72 -2.19 -9.24
CA ASP A 5 -1.79 -2.55 -10.18
C ASP A 5 -2.99 -1.62 -10.00
N ARG A 6 -3.45 -1.49 -8.75
CA ARG A 6 -4.58 -0.65 -8.37
C ARG A 6 -4.60 -0.41 -6.88
N ALA A 7 -5.13 0.74 -6.46
CA ALA A 7 -5.44 1.03 -5.07
C ALA A 7 -6.96 1.21 -4.94
N ILE A 8 -7.58 0.51 -4.00
CA ILE A 8 -9.00 0.60 -3.69
C ILE A 8 -9.17 0.90 -2.21
N TRP A 9 -10.21 1.65 -1.87
CA TRP A 9 -10.59 1.82 -0.47
C TRP A 9 -11.45 0.64 -0.04
N ALA A 10 -10.91 -0.22 0.82
CA ALA A 10 -11.68 -1.29 1.45
C ALA A 10 -12.63 -0.72 2.51
N THR A 11 -12.20 0.31 3.24
CA THR A 11 -13.04 1.09 4.17
C THR A 11 -12.62 2.56 4.14
N GLN A 12 -13.34 3.45 4.85
CA GLN A 12 -12.93 4.85 5.00
C GLN A 12 -11.55 5.04 5.66
N SER A 13 -11.02 4.00 6.33
CA SER A 13 -9.71 4.04 7.00
C SER A 13 -8.77 2.92 6.54
N THR A 14 -9.13 2.16 5.50
CA THR A 14 -8.34 1.04 5.00
C THR A 14 -8.17 1.16 3.49
N LEU A 15 -6.95 1.51 3.07
CA LEU A 15 -6.56 1.52 1.67
C LEU A 15 -5.96 0.16 1.33
N GLN A 16 -6.52 -0.53 0.36
CA GLN A 16 -6.01 -1.79 -0.15
C GLN A 16 -5.31 -1.55 -1.49
N VAL A 17 -4.02 -1.80 -1.53
CA VAL A 17 -3.16 -1.60 -2.69
C VAL A 17 -2.75 -2.96 -3.22
N TYR A 18 -3.09 -3.23 -4.47
CA TYR A 18 -2.67 -4.41 -5.20
C TYR A 18 -1.37 -4.09 -5.93
N LEU A 19 -0.36 -4.92 -5.72
CA LEU A 19 0.93 -4.78 -6.37
C LEU A 19 0.99 -5.64 -7.62
N LEU A 20 1.63 -5.12 -8.67
CA LEU A 20 1.94 -5.88 -9.90
C LEU A 20 3.18 -6.75 -9.73
N ARG A 21 4.12 -6.29 -8.90
CA ARG A 21 5.34 -7.01 -8.52
C ARG A 21 5.69 -6.70 -7.08
N VAL A 22 6.40 -7.64 -6.45
CA VAL A 22 6.94 -7.50 -5.10
C VAL A 22 8.45 -7.33 -5.22
N GLU A 23 8.88 -6.32 -5.98
CA GLU A 23 10.29 -5.97 -6.08
C GLU A 23 10.51 -4.71 -5.23
N GLY A 24 11.40 -4.80 -4.24
CA GLY A 24 11.71 -3.68 -3.36
C GLY A 24 10.70 -3.38 -2.24
N ASP A 25 10.99 -2.32 -1.50
CA ASP A 25 10.18 -1.88 -0.37
C ASP A 25 9.05 -0.98 -0.90
N ALA A 26 7.93 -1.58 -1.30
CA ALA A 26 6.74 -0.84 -1.79
C ALA A 26 6.25 0.22 -0.79
N LYS A 27 6.66 0.12 0.49
CA LYS A 27 6.48 1.15 1.51
C LYS A 27 7.15 2.47 1.12
N ASP A 28 8.37 2.43 0.58
CA ASP A 28 9.16 3.62 0.23
C ASP A 28 8.54 4.37 -0.95
N ASP A 29 7.86 3.69 -1.86
CA ASP A 29 7.09 4.31 -2.95
C ASP A 29 5.70 4.80 -2.53
N ILE A 30 5.02 4.04 -1.66
CA ILE A 30 3.62 4.34 -1.27
C ILE A 30 3.56 5.37 -0.15
N CYS A 31 4.47 5.34 0.81
CA CYS A 31 4.46 6.30 1.92
C CYS A 31 4.59 7.75 1.49
N PRO A 32 5.50 8.18 0.58
CA PRO A 32 5.52 9.58 0.14
C PRO A 32 4.26 9.99 -0.63
N LEU A 33 3.54 9.05 -1.25
CA LEU A 33 2.24 9.32 -1.87
C LEU A 33 1.15 9.48 -0.80
N VAL A 34 1.10 8.59 0.18
CA VAL A 34 0.14 8.58 1.28
C VAL A 34 0.36 9.75 2.25
N GLU A 35 1.62 10.13 2.52
CA GLU A 35 2.00 11.27 3.36
C GLU A 35 1.60 12.62 2.76
N ARG A 36 1.54 12.73 1.42
CA ARG A 36 0.99 13.93 0.74
C ARG A 36 -0.49 14.15 1.04
N TYR A 37 -1.20 13.10 1.45
CA TYR A 37 -2.62 13.16 1.76
C TYR A 37 -2.85 12.85 3.24
N PRO A 38 -3.02 13.86 4.12
CA PRO A 38 -3.13 13.64 5.56
C PRO A 38 -4.30 12.73 5.98
N ALA A 39 -5.38 12.69 5.19
CA ALA A 39 -6.50 11.75 5.38
C ALA A 39 -6.11 10.28 5.15
N LEU A 40 -5.18 10.04 4.22
CA LEU A 40 -4.60 8.73 3.92
C LEU A 40 -3.48 8.36 4.91
N ALA A 41 -2.71 9.35 5.39
CA ALA A 41 -1.60 9.12 6.32
C ALA A 41 -2.03 8.47 7.65
N SER A 42 -3.26 8.74 8.11
CA SER A 42 -3.84 8.08 9.29
C SER A 42 -4.51 6.74 8.98
N SER A 43 -4.65 6.39 7.70
CA SER A 43 -5.32 5.17 7.24
C SER A 43 -4.35 3.99 7.18
N ARG A 44 -4.87 2.78 7.37
CA ARG A 44 -4.11 1.52 7.29
C ARG A 44 -3.99 1.11 5.82
N VAL A 45 -2.76 0.87 5.36
CA VAL A 45 -2.50 0.45 3.97
C VAL A 45 -2.28 -1.07 3.96
N GLN A 46 -3.16 -1.82 3.31
CA GLN A 46 -2.97 -3.25 3.06
C GLN A 46 -2.34 -3.43 1.68
N LEU A 47 -1.14 -3.98 1.63
CA LEU A 47 -0.47 -4.39 0.41
C LEU A 47 -0.80 -5.85 0.09
N THR A 48 -1.54 -6.04 -0.98
CA THR A 48 -1.84 -7.36 -1.54
C THR A 48 -0.88 -7.63 -2.69
N PRO A 49 0.07 -8.56 -2.55
CA PRO A 49 0.95 -8.97 -3.64
C PRO A 49 0.19 -9.74 -4.72
N PRO A 50 0.75 -9.84 -5.94
CA PRO A 50 0.13 -10.60 -7.03
C PRO A 50 0.15 -12.10 -6.72
N PRO A 51 -0.87 -12.86 -7.14
CA PRO A 51 -1.03 -14.28 -6.79
C PRO A 51 0.13 -15.15 -7.29
N GLU A 52 0.81 -14.76 -8.36
CA GLU A 52 1.95 -15.49 -8.92
C GLU A 52 3.26 -15.29 -8.12
N SER A 53 3.32 -14.27 -7.24
CA SER A 53 4.55 -13.95 -6.50
C SER A 53 4.72 -14.77 -5.21
N GLY A 54 3.66 -15.42 -4.70
CA GLY A 54 3.70 -16.19 -3.44
C GLY A 54 4.05 -15.37 -2.19
N ALA A 55 4.12 -14.04 -2.29
CA ALA A 55 4.44 -13.17 -1.18
C ALA A 55 3.25 -13.03 -0.22
N PRO A 56 3.49 -12.82 1.09
CA PRO A 56 2.43 -12.59 2.04
C PRO A 56 1.83 -11.19 1.88
N VAL A 57 0.53 -11.06 2.14
CA VAL A 57 -0.14 -9.75 2.30
C VAL A 57 0.51 -9.01 3.47
N ARG A 58 0.91 -7.76 3.25
CA ARG A 58 1.56 -6.92 4.27
C ARG A 58 0.66 -5.77 4.66
N PHE A 59 0.66 -5.42 5.95
CA PHE A 59 -0.01 -4.22 6.43
C PHE A 59 1.03 -3.17 6.77
N LEU A 60 0.88 -1.99 6.17
CA LEU A 60 1.73 -0.83 6.41
C LEU A 60 0.91 0.26 7.09
N GLN A 61 1.59 0.98 7.98
CA GLN A 61 1.11 2.22 8.55
C GLN A 61 2.22 3.24 8.30
N CYS A 62 2.01 4.16 7.37
CA CYS A 62 3.05 5.12 6.99
C CYS A 62 3.29 6.17 8.08
N ARG A 63 2.26 6.48 8.88
CA ARG A 63 2.37 7.34 10.05
C ARG A 63 2.20 6.52 11.32
N THR A 64 3.30 6.34 12.06
CA THR A 64 3.27 5.87 13.45
C THR A 64 3.37 7.12 14.33
N TYR A 65 2.35 7.37 15.16
CA TYR A 65 2.34 8.47 16.12
C TYR A 65 3.13 8.09 17.38
#